data_AF-A0A370AJF3-F1
#
_entry.id   AF-A0A370AJF3-F1
#
_cell.length_a   1.000
_cell.length_b   1.000
_cell.length_c   1.000
_cell.angle_alpha   90.00
_cell.angle_beta   90.00
_cell.angle_gamma   90.00
#
_symmetry.space_group_name_H-M   'P 1'
#
loop_
_entity.id
_entity.type
_entity.pdbx_description
1 polymer ?
#
loop_
_entity_poly.entity_id
_entity_poly.type
_entity_poly.pdbx_seq_one_letter_code
_entity_poly.pdbx_strand_id
1 'polypeptide(L)'
;MKQFFISIIFLIIGMCLYLLRDISTYFPPTFFSNFILYNLSDGLWTSSGILILSSIWKNKKEQLPYGILFLIISLLFEFLQKYQLVIGYFDIIDIITILIFGLITIIINLKYSYKKVTADLAGHTLI
;
A
#
# COMPACT_ATOMS: atom_id res chain seq x y z
N MET A 1 11.47 -9.51 -8.65
CA MET A 1 11.77 -8.29 -9.42
C MET A 1 10.52 -7.52 -9.84
N LYS A 2 9.54 -8.10 -10.56
CA LYS A 2 8.33 -7.37 -10.98
C LYS A 2 7.56 -6.66 -9.83
N GLN A 3 7.36 -7.32 -8.69
CA GLN A 3 6.68 -6.74 -7.51
C GLN A 3 7.40 -5.53 -6.92
N PHE A 4 8.74 -5.59 -6.86
CA PHE A 4 9.58 -4.50 -6.38
C PHE A 4 9.53 -3.27 -7.30
N PHE A 5 9.44 -3.48 -8.62
CA PHE A 5 9.26 -2.37 -9.55
C PHE A 5 7.89 -1.71 -9.39
N ILE A 6 6.82 -2.50 -9.23
CA ILE A 6 5.47 -2.00 -8.96
C ILE A 6 5.43 -1.20 -7.65
N SER A 7 6.12 -1.68 -6.60
CA SER A 7 6.17 -0.94 -5.33
C SER A 7 6.88 0.40 -5.47
N ILE A 8 7.95 0.48 -6.26
CA ILE A 8 8.61 1.77 -6.56
C ILE A 8 7.65 2.72 -7.27
N ILE A 9 6.88 2.23 -8.25
CA ILE A 9 5.88 3.06 -8.94
C ILE A 9 4.85 3.60 -7.95
N PHE A 10 4.30 2.75 -7.07
CA PHE A 10 3.32 3.17 -6.07
C PHE A 10 3.90 4.17 -5.08
N LEU A 11 5.16 3.97 -4.66
CA LEU A 11 5.88 4.90 -3.80
C LEU A 11 6.05 6.27 -4.49
N ILE A 12 6.48 6.29 -5.75
CA ILE A 12 6.68 7.53 -6.52
C ILE A 12 5.34 8.25 -6.71
N ILE A 13 4.28 7.53 -7.09
CA ILE A 13 2.95 8.15 -7.26
C ILE A 13 2.44 8.70 -5.93
N GLY A 14 2.53 7.91 -4.85
CA GLY A 14 2.12 8.35 -3.50
C GLY A 14 2.89 9.58 -3.04
N MET A 15 4.20 9.63 -3.30
CA MET A 15 5.05 10.77 -2.98
C MET A 15 4.70 12.01 -3.83
N CYS A 16 4.44 11.83 -5.13
CA CYS A 16 3.97 12.91 -5.99
C CYS A 16 2.62 13.47 -5.50
N LEU A 17 1.66 12.60 -5.15
CA LEU A 17 0.37 13.04 -4.61
C LEU A 17 0.53 13.81 -3.29
N TYR A 18 1.41 13.33 -2.42
CA TYR A 18 1.74 14.01 -1.17
C TYR A 18 2.33 15.40 -1.42
N LEU A 19 3.24 15.56 -2.39
CA LEU A 19 3.80 16.87 -2.75
C LEU A 19 2.76 17.80 -3.43
N LEU A 20 1.83 17.25 -4.20
CA LEU A 20 0.75 18.01 -4.83
C LEU A 20 -0.31 18.48 -3.83
N ARG A 21 -0.39 17.86 -2.64
CA ARG A 21 -1.28 18.25 -1.55
C ARG A 21 -1.10 19.72 -1.18
N ASP A 22 0.14 20.18 -1.05
CA ASP A 22 0.46 21.57 -0.68
C ASP A 22 0.08 22.57 -1.78
N ILE A 23 0.16 22.17 -3.04
CA ILE A 23 -0.22 23.02 -4.18
C ILE A 23 -1.75 23.07 -4.34
N SER A 24 -2.46 22.05 -3.86
CA SER A 24 -3.91 21.97 -4.02
C SER A 24 -4.70 23.01 -3.23
N THR A 25 -4.08 23.65 -2.23
CA THR A 25 -4.71 24.72 -1.42
C THR A 25 -5.09 25.95 -2.25
N TYR A 26 -4.52 26.10 -3.45
CA TYR A 26 -4.81 27.21 -4.36
C TYR A 26 -5.98 26.94 -5.31
N PHE A 27 -6.54 25.72 -5.32
CA PHE A 27 -7.65 25.32 -6.19
C PHE A 27 -8.92 25.05 -5.38
N PRO A 28 -10.12 25.28 -5.95
CA PRO A 28 -11.37 24.98 -5.26
C PRO A 28 -11.47 23.46 -4.99
N PRO A 29 -11.63 23.03 -3.73
CA PRO A 29 -11.64 21.62 -3.39
C PRO A 29 -12.92 20.96 -3.88
N THR A 30 -12.78 19.94 -4.72
CA THR A 30 -13.86 19.00 -5.03
C THR A 30 -13.68 17.74 -4.18
N PHE A 31 -14.77 17.02 -3.91
CA PHE A 31 -14.69 15.75 -3.19
C PHE A 31 -13.69 14.78 -3.84
N PHE A 32 -13.69 14.68 -5.16
CA PHE A 32 -12.79 13.81 -5.91
C PHE A 32 -11.33 14.25 -5.84
N SER A 33 -11.04 15.55 -5.98
CA SER A 33 -9.67 16.06 -5.83
C SER A 33 -9.14 15.84 -4.42
N ASN A 34 -9.99 16.03 -3.41
CA ASN A 34 -9.60 15.80 -2.03
C ASN A 34 -9.30 14.31 -1.78
N PHE A 35 -10.16 13.41 -2.24
CA PHE A 35 -9.91 11.98 -2.10
C PHE A 35 -8.57 11.55 -2.73
N ILE A 36 -8.25 12.04 -3.94
CA ILE A 36 -7.01 11.68 -4.63
C ILE A 36 -5.77 12.21 -3.89
N LEU A 37 -5.83 13.43 -3.38
CA LEU A 37 -4.66 14.09 -2.81
C LEU A 37 -4.40 13.68 -1.37
N TYR A 38 -5.45 13.52 -0.59
CA TYR A 38 -5.34 13.27 0.84
C TYR A 38 -5.34 11.76 1.10
N ASN A 39 -6.36 11.03 0.65
CA ASN A 39 -6.60 9.66 1.11
C ASN A 39 -5.98 8.58 0.22
N LEU A 40 -6.00 8.76 -1.10
CA LEU A 40 -5.43 7.77 -2.05
C LEU A 40 -3.93 7.59 -1.84
N SER A 41 -3.24 8.66 -1.41
CA SER A 41 -1.81 8.60 -1.12
C SER A 41 -1.52 7.53 -0.06
N ASP A 42 -2.23 7.50 1.07
CA ASP A 42 -2.00 6.55 2.17
C ASP A 42 -2.27 5.10 1.77
N GLY A 43 -3.27 4.87 0.92
CA GLY A 43 -3.53 3.55 0.33
C GLY A 43 -2.37 3.06 -0.56
N LEU A 44 -1.81 3.95 -1.38
CA LEU A 44 -0.65 3.64 -2.24
C LEU A 44 0.62 3.42 -1.42
N TRP A 45 0.86 4.23 -0.39
CA TRP A 45 1.96 4.04 0.56
C TRP A 45 1.85 2.68 1.24
N THR A 46 0.67 2.32 1.76
CA THR A 46 0.43 1.02 2.38
C THR A 46 0.71 -0.14 1.41
N SER A 47 0.19 -0.04 0.19
CA SER A 47 0.41 -1.05 -0.85
C SER A 47 1.89 -1.20 -1.21
N SER A 48 2.61 -0.07 -1.32
CA SER A 48 4.05 -0.07 -1.62
C SER A 48 4.85 -0.79 -0.53
N GLY A 49 4.58 -0.51 0.74
CA GLY A 49 5.26 -1.14 1.86
C GLY A 49 5.02 -2.65 1.93
N ILE A 50 3.77 -3.09 1.73
CA ILE A 50 3.42 -4.52 1.68
C ILE A 50 4.17 -5.21 0.53
N LEU A 51 4.22 -4.61 -0.67
CA LEU A 51 4.92 -5.19 -1.82
C LEU A 51 6.45 -5.23 -1.62
N ILE A 52 7.05 -4.20 -1.01
CA ILE A 52 8.47 -4.18 -0.66
C ILE A 52 8.78 -5.32 0.30
N LEU A 53 8.06 -5.40 1.44
CA LEU A 53 8.26 -6.45 2.43
C LEU A 53 8.05 -7.85 1.83
N SER A 54 7.03 -7.98 0.98
CA SER A 54 6.74 -9.24 0.30
C SER A 54 7.84 -9.65 -0.68
N SER A 55 8.53 -8.69 -1.28
CA SER A 55 9.61 -8.95 -2.25
C SER A 55 10.88 -9.50 -1.60
N ILE A 56 11.05 -9.30 -0.29
CA ILE A 56 12.18 -9.82 0.50
C ILE A 56 12.04 -11.34 0.66
N TRP A 57 10.82 -11.84 0.85
CA TRP A 57 10.55 -13.25 1.14
C TRP A 57 10.20 -14.03 -0.12
N LYS A 58 10.79 -15.23 -0.27
CA LYS A 58 10.50 -16.11 -1.42
C LYS A 58 9.22 -16.93 -1.22
N ASN A 59 8.86 -17.24 0.02
CA ASN A 59 7.76 -18.14 0.34
C ASN A 59 6.49 -17.40 0.77
N LYS A 60 5.34 -17.87 0.29
CA LYS A 60 4.01 -17.33 0.64
C LYS A 60 3.73 -17.35 2.15
N LYS A 61 4.15 -18.40 2.85
CA LYS A 61 3.93 -18.58 4.29
C LYS A 61 4.62 -17.49 5.11
N GLU A 62 5.75 -16.98 4.62
CA GLU A 62 6.49 -15.89 5.25
C GLU A 62 5.88 -14.55 4.85
N GLN A 63 5.52 -14.34 3.58
CA GLN A 63 4.97 -13.07 3.08
C GLN A 63 3.69 -12.61 3.80
N LEU A 64 2.75 -13.53 4.05
CA LEU A 64 1.43 -13.20 4.60
C LEU A 64 1.49 -12.49 5.97
N PRO A 65 2.14 -13.05 7.01
CA PRO A 65 2.19 -12.40 8.31
C PRO A 65 2.86 -11.02 8.25
N TYR A 66 3.87 -10.80 7.42
CA TYR A 66 4.48 -9.47 7.27
C TYR A 66 3.57 -8.48 6.55
N GLY A 67 2.81 -8.91 5.54
CA GLY A 67 1.80 -8.07 4.89
C GLY A 67 0.69 -7.66 5.84
N ILE A 68 0.19 -8.59 6.66
CA ILE A 68 -0.81 -8.32 7.70
C ILE A 68 -0.24 -7.39 8.77
N LEU A 69 0.97 -7.66 9.25
CA LEU A 69 1.63 -6.84 10.26
C LEU A 69 1.79 -5.39 9.77
N PHE A 70 2.24 -5.20 8.53
CA PHE A 70 2.39 -3.86 7.96
C PHE A 70 1.04 -3.16 7.84
N LEU A 71 -0.02 -3.85 7.41
CA LEU A 71 -1.37 -3.29 7.36
C LEU A 71 -1.86 -2.86 8.76
N ILE A 72 -1.63 -3.68 9.78
CA ILE A 72 -1.98 -3.34 11.17
C ILE A 72 -1.19 -2.10 11.62
N ILE A 73 0.10 -2.02 11.31
CA ILE A 73 0.93 -0.87 11.64
C ILE A 73 0.39 0.39 10.95
N SER A 74 0.09 0.35 9.64
CA SER A 74 -0.49 1.48 8.92
C SER A 74 -1.80 1.97 9.57
N LEU A 75 -2.70 1.05 9.92
CA LEU A 75 -3.95 1.40 10.61
C LEU A 75 -3.69 1.97 12.01
N LEU A 76 -2.71 1.43 12.74
CA LEU A 76 -2.35 1.94 14.06
C LEU A 76 -1.85 3.38 13.97
N PHE A 77 -1.06 3.74 12.94
CA PHE A 77 -0.63 5.11 12.73
C PHE A 77 -1.83 6.08 12.59
N GLU A 78 -2.88 5.69 11.86
CA GLU A 78 -4.12 6.48 11.79
C GLU A 78 -4.79 6.62 13.16
N PHE A 79 -4.91 5.53 13.92
CA PHE A 79 -5.47 5.61 15.27
C PHE A 79 -4.63 6.47 16.22
N LEU A 80 -3.30 6.48 16.08
CA LEU A 80 -2.42 7.33 16.88
C LEU A 80 -2.60 8.83 16.57
N GLN A 81 -2.94 9.19 15.33
CA GLN A 81 -3.28 10.57 14.98
C GLN A 81 -4.53 11.07 15.73
N LYS A 82 -5.51 10.19 16.00
CA LYS A 82 -6.69 10.53 16.82
C LYS A 82 -6.33 11.02 18.23
N TYR A 83 -5.26 10.46 18.80
CA TYR A 83 -4.75 10.83 20.12
C TYR A 83 -3.63 11.87 20.07
N GLN A 84 -3.38 12.47 18.90
CA GLN A 84 -2.32 13.47 18.68
C GLN A 84 -0.91 12.96 19.05
N LEU A 85 -0.69 11.64 19.01
CA LEU A 85 0.61 11.02 19.28
C LEU A 85 1.52 11.04 18.03
N VAL A 86 0.92 11.20 16.86
CA VAL A 86 1.59 11.33 15.56
C VAL A 86 1.01 12.57 14.87
N ILE A 87 1.86 13.31 14.15
CA ILE A 87 1.45 14.46 13.34
C ILE A 87 0.53 13.97 12.22
N GLY A 88 -0.69 14.48 12.17
CA GLY A 88 -1.69 14.11 11.17
C GLY A 88 -3.09 14.50 11.62
N TYR A 89 -4.09 14.19 10.79
CA TYR A 89 -5.49 14.38 11.13
C TYR A 89 -6.22 13.07 10.92
N PHE A 90 -6.86 12.57 11.98
CA PHE A 90 -7.64 11.34 11.90
C PHE A 90 -8.81 11.49 10.90
N ASP A 91 -8.76 10.73 9.81
CA ASP A 91 -9.86 10.60 8.85
C ASP A 91 -10.29 9.13 8.71
N ILE A 92 -11.60 8.90 8.80
CA ILE A 92 -12.18 7.58 8.59
C ILE A 92 -11.99 7.09 7.15
N ILE A 93 -11.91 8.02 6.19
CA ILE A 93 -11.67 7.68 4.79
C ILE A 93 -10.24 7.14 4.60
N ASP A 94 -9.26 7.60 5.38
CA ASP A 94 -7.89 7.07 5.35
C ASP A 94 -7.85 5.63 5.84
N ILE A 95 -8.53 5.33 6.95
CA ILE A 95 -8.70 3.95 7.44
C ILE A 95 -9.29 3.05 6.36
N ILE A 96 -10.39 3.49 5.72
CA ILE A 96 -11.05 2.71 4.68
C ILE A 96 -10.10 2.50 3.48
N THR A 97 -9.37 3.54 3.10
CA THR A 97 -8.47 3.51 1.94
C THR A 97 -7.28 2.59 2.20
N ILE A 98 -6.64 2.70 3.36
CA ILE A 98 -5.57 1.80 3.83
C ILE A 98 -6.05 0.35 3.86
N LEU A 99 -7.25 0.09 4.41
CA LEU A 99 -7.81 -1.25 4.49
C LEU A 99 -8.06 -1.85 3.10
N ILE A 100 -8.72 -1.12 2.21
CA ILE A 100 -9.04 -1.59 0.84
C ILE A 100 -7.74 -1.87 0.07
N PHE A 101 -6.83 -0.91 0.02
CA PHE A 101 -5.59 -1.04 -0.75
C PHE A 101 -4.66 -2.11 -0.16
N GLY A 102 -4.55 -2.19 1.17
CA GLY A 102 -3.79 -3.21 1.87
C GLY A 102 -4.31 -4.61 1.60
N LEU A 103 -5.62 -4.84 1.76
CA LEU A 103 -6.24 -6.15 1.51
C LEU A 103 -6.13 -6.56 0.03
N ILE A 104 -6.40 -5.65 -0.90
CA ILE A 104 -6.24 -5.91 -2.34
C ILE A 104 -4.80 -6.32 -2.63
N THR A 105 -3.81 -5.58 -2.10
CA THR A 105 -2.39 -5.88 -2.31
C THR A 105 -2.00 -7.24 -1.76
N ILE A 106 -2.43 -7.58 -0.54
CA ILE A 106 -2.19 -8.90 0.06
C ILE A 106 -2.80 -10.00 -0.83
N ILE A 107 -4.08 -9.88 -1.23
CA ILE A 107 -4.77 -10.88 -2.05
C ILE A 107 -4.06 -11.07 -3.39
N ILE A 108 -3.72 -9.98 -4.08
CA ILE A 108 -3.01 -10.02 -5.35
C ILE A 108 -1.65 -10.72 -5.18
N ASN A 109 -0.90 -10.33 -4.16
CA ASN A 109 0.42 -10.89 -3.92
C ASN A 109 0.37 -12.41 -3.62
N LEU A 110 -0.59 -12.86 -2.80
CA LEU A 110 -0.79 -14.28 -2.53
C LEU A 110 -1.14 -15.09 -3.79
N LYS A 111 -1.90 -14.51 -4.72
CA LYS A 111 -2.24 -15.15 -6.02
C LYS A 111 -1.01 -15.27 -6.92
N TYR A 112 -0.20 -14.21 -7.02
CA TYR A 112 1.03 -14.25 -7.82
C TYR A 112 2.05 -15.25 -7.27
N SER A 113 2.24 -15.27 -5.96
CA SER A 113 3.15 -16.24 -5.32
C SER A 113 2.70 -17.69 -5.53
N TYR A 114 1.38 -17.97 -5.53
CA TYR A 114 0.86 -19.30 -5.86
C TYR A 114 1.19 -19.73 -7.28
N LYS A 115 0.91 -18.85 -8.27
CA LYS A 115 1.17 -19.15 -9.69
C LYS A 115 2.65 -19.43 -9.96
N LYS A 116 3.55 -18.70 -9.28
CA LYS A 116 4.99 -18.90 -9.41
C LYS A 116 5.43 -20.27 -8.89
N VAL A 117 5.01 -20.64 -7.68
CA VAL A 117 5.36 -21.95 -7.09
C VAL A 117 4.85 -23.09 -7.96
N THR A 118 3.64 -23.01 -8.50
CA THR A 118 3.11 -24.04 -9.40
C THR A 118 3.87 -24.13 -10.73
N ALA A 119 4.34 -22.99 -11.27
CA ALA A 119 5.14 -22.97 -12.51
C ALA A 119 6.53 -23.57 -12.29
N ASP A 120 7.17 -23.24 -11.17
CA ASP A 120 8.47 -23.80 -10.77
C ASP A 120 8.38 -25.32 -10.57
N LEU A 121 7.30 -25.83 -9.95
CA LEU A 121 7.04 -27.27 -9.79
C LEU A 121 6.73 -27.99 -11.11
N ALA A 122 6.16 -27.29 -12.10
CA ALA A 122 5.85 -27.84 -13.41
C ALA A 122 7.04 -27.84 -14.40
N GLY A 123 8.22 -27.39 -13.96
CA GLY A 123 9.42 -27.28 -14.82
C GLY A 123 9.35 -26.16 -15.86
N HIS A 124 8.31 -25.33 -15.81
CA HIS A 124 8.17 -24.15 -16.66
C HIS A 124 8.84 -22.96 -15.96
N THR A 125 10.17 -22.90 -16.01
CA THR A 125 10.91 -21.68 -15.66
C THR A 125 10.52 -20.57 -16.64
N LEU A 126 9.55 -19.74 -16.25
CA LEU A 126 9.27 -18.46 -16.90
C LEU A 126 10.41 -17.50 -16.55
N ILE A 127 11.43 -17.49 -17.41
CA ILE A 127 12.50 -16.47 -17.44
C ILE A 127 11.88 -15.13 -17.83
#